data_AF-B8B1R6-F1
#
_entry.id   AF-B8B1R6-F1
#
_cell.length_a   1.000
_cell.length_b   1.000
_cell.length_c   1.000
_cell.angle_alpha   90.00
_cell.angle_beta   90.00
_cell.angle_gamma   90.00
#
_symmetry.space_group_name_H-M   'P 1'
#
loop_
_entity.id
_entity.type
_entity.pdbx_description
1 polymer ?
#
loop_
_entity_poly.entity_id
_entity_poly.type
_entity_poly.pdbx_seq_one_letter_code
_entity_poly.pdbx_strand_id
1 'polypeptide(L)'
;MIRRFICPGQTLAVGKQEYVTIIQSNLGIKCLWNAEVMELMWGLNNLKEHLVPDGKSELSKEDCLPMCEGMKFTLNKYGFGDLKPEMVTRSIIEATGLLYETDYHVRKHGESMRYAGKHLKETSGINAEDWDLLKLATAIMMLCYPNGEYKLVGNLSEADLTVHVSHAAGPSTPVASSDPE
;
A
#
# COMPACT_ATOMS: atom_id res chain seq x y z
N MET A 1 5.88 33.90 -12.78
CA MET A 1 5.38 32.54 -13.10
C MET A 1 4.35 32.06 -12.09
N ILE A 2 4.65 32.01 -10.78
CA ILE A 2 3.76 31.47 -9.73
C ILE A 2 2.35 32.09 -9.74
N ARG A 3 2.22 33.43 -9.84
CA ARG A 3 0.90 34.12 -9.86
C ARG A 3 -0.03 33.70 -11.00
N ARG A 4 0.47 33.07 -12.07
CA ARG A 4 -0.36 32.57 -13.17
C ARG A 4 -1.10 31.28 -12.84
N PHE A 5 -0.64 30.55 -11.81
CA PHE A 5 -1.10 29.20 -11.49
C PHE A 5 -1.76 29.10 -10.11
N ILE A 6 -1.86 30.21 -9.37
CA ILE A 6 -2.54 30.27 -8.08
C ILE A 6 -3.89 30.98 -8.24
N CYS A 7 -4.94 30.32 -7.78
CA CYS A 7 -6.26 30.90 -7.65
C CYS A 7 -6.41 31.66 -6.31
N PRO A 8 -7.28 32.67 -6.25
CA PRO A 8 -7.61 33.35 -4.99
C PRO A 8 -8.01 32.36 -3.89
N GLY A 9 -7.47 32.54 -2.68
CA GLY A 9 -7.75 31.69 -1.52
C GLY A 9 -6.90 30.42 -1.41
N GLN A 10 -6.14 30.04 -2.45
CA GLN A 10 -5.23 28.89 -2.37
C GLN A 10 -3.99 29.19 -1.53
N THR A 11 -3.44 28.14 -0.94
CA THR A 11 -2.19 28.17 -0.17
C THR A 11 -1.12 27.41 -0.95
N LEU A 12 0.05 28.03 -1.12
CA LEU A 12 1.19 27.43 -1.81
C LEU A 12 1.99 26.54 -0.85
N ALA A 13 2.11 25.25 -1.13
CA ALA A 13 3.09 24.40 -0.46
C ALA A 13 4.50 24.80 -0.89
N VAL A 14 5.39 25.06 0.07
CA VAL A 14 6.76 25.55 -0.20
C VAL A 14 7.77 24.58 0.40
N GLY A 15 8.85 24.28 -0.34
CA GLY A 15 9.89 23.31 0.04
C GLY A 15 11.12 23.88 0.77
N LYS A 16 11.23 25.21 0.93
CA LYS A 16 12.19 25.87 1.86
C LYS A 16 11.52 26.96 2.71
N GLN A 17 11.79 27.01 4.02
CA GLN A 17 11.23 28.02 4.93
C GLN A 17 11.60 29.45 4.52
N GLU A 18 12.81 29.64 4.01
CA GLU A 18 13.27 30.95 3.50
C GLU A 18 12.37 31.47 2.37
N TYR A 19 11.90 30.57 1.50
CA TYR A 19 11.01 30.92 0.40
C TYR A 19 9.61 31.28 0.87
N VAL A 20 9.15 30.73 2.00
CA VAL A 20 7.86 31.10 2.61
C VAL A 20 7.84 32.61 2.88
N THR A 21 8.86 33.12 3.58
CA THR A 21 8.99 34.54 3.93
C THR A 21 9.05 35.43 2.70
N ILE A 22 9.88 35.06 1.71
CA ILE A 22 10.06 35.83 0.47
C ILE A 22 8.76 35.89 -0.33
N ILE A 23 8.08 34.75 -0.49
CA ILE A 23 6.85 34.64 -1.28
C ILE A 23 5.72 35.41 -0.60
N GLN A 24 5.55 35.27 0.73
CA GLN A 24 4.53 36.00 1.47
C GLN A 24 4.75 37.51 1.39
N SER A 25 5.98 37.97 1.62
CA SER A 25 6.29 39.41 1.66
C SER A 25 6.20 40.08 0.29
N ASN A 26 6.70 39.43 -0.76
CA ASN A 26 6.80 40.05 -2.08
C ASN A 26 5.60 39.77 -2.98
N LEU A 27 4.96 38.61 -2.81
CA LEU A 27 3.87 38.18 -3.69
C LEU A 27 2.50 38.20 -3.02
N GLY A 28 2.43 38.34 -1.68
CA GLY A 28 1.15 38.34 -0.94
C GLY A 28 0.42 37.00 -1.00
N ILE A 29 1.13 35.91 -1.30
CA ILE A 29 0.57 34.56 -1.45
C ILE A 29 0.66 33.84 -0.11
N LYS A 30 -0.43 33.23 0.35
CA LYS A 30 -0.40 32.39 1.54
C LYS A 30 0.42 31.14 1.27
N CYS A 31 1.30 30.78 2.19
CA CYS A 31 2.17 29.60 2.07
C CYS A 31 1.86 28.56 3.16
N LEU A 32 2.12 27.30 2.85
CA LEU A 32 2.07 26.15 3.76
C LEU A 32 3.48 25.58 3.89
N TRP A 33 3.92 25.43 5.13
CA TRP A 33 5.20 24.85 5.54
C TRP A 33 4.95 24.00 6.77
N ASN A 34 4.94 22.68 6.59
CA ASN A 34 4.71 21.70 7.65
C ASN A 34 5.34 20.36 7.27
N ALA A 35 5.27 19.39 8.18
CA ALA A 35 5.84 18.07 7.98
C ALA A 35 5.28 17.38 6.72
N GLU A 36 3.99 17.51 6.46
CA GLU A 36 3.33 16.91 5.30
C GLU A 36 3.85 17.49 3.98
N VAL A 37 4.09 18.80 3.92
CA VAL A 37 4.72 19.44 2.75
C VAL A 37 6.16 18.96 2.58
N MET A 38 6.91 18.75 3.67
CA MET A 38 8.27 18.24 3.58
C MET A 38 8.33 16.80 3.05
N GLU A 39 7.42 15.93 3.50
CA GLU A 39 7.28 14.57 2.97
C GLU A 39 6.94 14.60 1.47
N LEU A 40 6.01 15.47 1.06
CA LEU A 40 5.64 15.62 -0.35
C LEU A 40 6.81 16.10 -1.21
N MET A 41 7.52 17.14 -0.76
CA MET A 41 8.66 17.71 -1.47
C MET A 41 9.81 16.69 -1.57
N TRP A 42 10.01 15.88 -0.53
CA TRP A 42 10.94 14.77 -0.56
C TRP A 42 10.58 13.75 -1.64
N GLY A 43 9.32 13.31 -1.71
CA GLY A 43 8.86 12.37 -2.73
C GLY A 43 9.02 12.91 -4.14
N LEU A 44 8.64 14.18 -4.37
CA LEU A 44 8.80 14.83 -5.68
C LEU A 44 10.27 14.93 -6.10
N ASN A 45 11.18 15.23 -5.17
CA ASN A 45 12.62 15.28 -5.46
C ASN A 45 13.16 13.90 -5.87
N ASN A 46 12.70 12.82 -5.23
CA ASN A 46 13.10 11.45 -5.60
C ASN A 46 12.52 10.98 -6.94
N LEU A 47 11.38 11.54 -7.37
CA LEU A 47 10.75 11.22 -8.66
C LEU A 47 11.20 12.12 -9.81
N LYS A 48 12.01 13.14 -9.54
CA LYS A 48 12.32 14.22 -10.47
C LYS A 48 12.88 13.76 -11.81
N GLU A 49 13.78 12.78 -11.83
CA GLU A 49 14.33 12.22 -13.08
C GLU A 49 13.24 11.67 -14.01
N HIS A 50 12.14 11.18 -13.45
CA HIS A 50 11.00 10.66 -14.20
C HIS A 50 9.99 11.76 -14.55
N LEU A 51 9.84 12.78 -13.69
CA LEU A 51 8.88 13.87 -13.87
C LEU A 51 9.38 14.95 -14.85
N VAL A 52 10.70 15.13 -14.96
CA VAL A 52 11.33 16.15 -15.83
C VAL A 52 12.52 15.53 -16.59
N PRO A 53 12.27 14.65 -17.57
CA PRO A 53 13.32 13.90 -18.26
C PRO A 53 14.29 14.78 -19.07
N ASP A 54 13.83 15.91 -19.59
CA ASP A 54 14.63 16.85 -20.40
C ASP A 54 15.28 17.98 -19.56
N GLY A 55 15.05 17.98 -18.25
CA GLY A 55 15.52 19.04 -17.36
C GLY A 55 17.02 18.91 -17.08
N LYS A 56 17.81 19.90 -17.50
CA LYS A 56 19.19 20.18 -16.99
C LYS A 56 19.15 20.57 -15.52
N SER A 57 18.59 19.72 -14.67
CA SER A 57 18.34 20.05 -13.29
C SER A 57 19.36 19.34 -12.43
N GLU A 58 20.54 19.92 -12.39
CA GLU A 58 21.50 19.71 -11.30
C GLU A 58 20.89 20.31 -10.03
N LEU A 59 19.97 19.59 -9.39
CA LEU A 59 19.88 19.75 -7.94
C LEU A 59 21.10 19.04 -7.41
N SER A 60 21.88 19.72 -6.57
CA SER A 60 23.03 19.07 -5.99
C SER A 60 22.56 17.88 -5.17
N LYS A 61 23.44 16.90 -4.97
CA LYS A 61 23.15 15.75 -4.10
C LYS A 61 22.73 16.20 -2.68
N GLU A 62 23.02 17.45 -2.31
CA GLU A 62 22.63 18.05 -1.03
C GLU A 62 21.14 18.41 -0.91
N ASP A 63 20.41 18.61 -2.01
CA ASP A 63 18.97 18.94 -1.98
C ASP A 63 18.05 17.69 -1.89
N CYS A 64 18.60 16.49 -2.11
CA CYS A 64 17.92 15.24 -1.85
C CYS A 64 18.19 14.81 -0.41
N LEU A 65 17.24 15.07 0.50
CA LEU A 65 17.35 14.47 1.83
C LEU A 65 17.34 12.94 1.65
N PRO A 66 18.27 12.20 2.25
CA PRO A 66 18.36 10.75 2.07
C PRO A 66 17.16 9.96 2.63
N MET A 67 16.37 10.54 3.56
CA MET A 67 15.32 9.79 4.25
C MET A 67 14.19 10.72 4.71
N CYS A 68 12.95 10.38 4.39
CA CYS A 68 11.77 11.04 4.95
C CYS A 68 11.31 10.38 6.26
N GLU A 69 10.41 11.03 7.00
CA GLU A 69 9.86 10.51 8.26
C GLU A 69 9.03 9.25 8.05
N GLY A 70 8.25 9.16 6.95
CA GLY A 70 7.50 7.94 6.62
C GLY A 70 8.43 6.74 6.40
N MET A 71 9.56 6.98 5.75
CA MET A 71 10.60 5.97 5.54
C MET A 71 11.26 5.56 6.87
N LYS A 72 11.65 6.53 7.73
CA LYS A 72 12.19 6.24 9.07
C LYS A 72 11.23 5.41 9.90
N PHE A 73 9.96 5.80 9.92
CA PHE A 73 8.92 5.07 10.65
C PHE A 73 8.81 3.62 10.18
N THR A 74 8.78 3.41 8.86
CA THR A 74 8.71 2.08 8.27
C THR A 74 9.96 1.26 8.60
N LEU A 75 11.16 1.80 8.39
CA LEU A 75 12.41 1.09 8.71
C LEU A 75 12.49 0.72 10.19
N ASN A 76 12.15 1.64 11.10
CA ASN A 76 12.10 1.39 12.54
C ASN A 76 11.15 0.23 12.88
N LYS A 77 9.95 0.22 12.28
CA LYS A 77 8.94 -0.83 12.50
C LYS A 77 9.47 -2.23 12.15
N TYR A 78 10.36 -2.35 11.16
CA TYR A 78 10.92 -3.62 10.70
C TYR A 78 12.34 -3.90 11.21
N GLY A 79 12.82 -3.17 12.21
CA GLY A 79 14.11 -3.45 12.87
C GLY A 79 15.34 -2.85 12.19
N PHE A 80 15.15 -1.89 11.28
CA PHE A 80 16.22 -1.20 10.55
C PHE A 80 16.46 0.24 11.04
N GLY A 81 16.18 0.52 12.31
CA GLY A 81 16.21 1.89 12.83
C GLY A 81 17.61 2.51 12.96
N ASP A 82 18.65 1.70 12.99
CA ASP A 82 20.04 2.15 13.03
C ASP A 82 20.60 2.47 11.63
N LEU A 83 19.78 2.35 10.57
CA LEU A 83 20.19 2.65 9.21
C LEU A 83 20.49 4.15 9.09
N LYS A 84 21.74 4.49 8.79
CA LYS A 84 22.16 5.87 8.63
C LYS A 84 21.65 6.44 7.30
N PRO A 85 21.30 7.73 7.22
CA PRO A 85 20.78 8.31 5.98
C PRO A 85 21.77 8.20 4.81
N GLU A 86 23.08 8.26 5.05
CA GLU A 86 24.10 8.13 4.00
C GLU A 86 24.16 6.72 3.37
N MET A 87 23.51 5.73 4.00
CA MET A 87 23.41 4.36 3.51
C MET A 87 22.16 4.14 2.65
N VAL A 88 21.26 5.13 2.56
CA VAL A 88 20.02 5.00 1.80
C VAL A 88 20.32 5.02 0.30
N THR A 89 19.95 3.94 -0.37
CA THR A 89 20.00 3.81 -1.82
C THR A 89 18.59 3.90 -2.41
N ARG A 90 18.50 4.13 -3.73
CA ARG A 90 17.23 4.11 -4.46
C ARG A 90 16.46 2.80 -4.24
N SER A 91 17.14 1.66 -4.22
CA SER A 91 16.51 0.36 -3.96
C SER A 91 15.94 0.26 -2.55
N ILE A 92 16.57 0.86 -1.55
CA ILE A 92 16.02 0.91 -0.19
C ILE A 92 14.77 1.79 -0.15
N ILE A 93 14.77 2.93 -0.85
CA ILE A 93 13.59 3.80 -0.96
C ILE A 93 12.41 3.04 -1.58
N GLU A 94 12.64 2.39 -2.72
CA GLU A 94 11.61 1.62 -3.44
C GLU A 94 11.08 0.45 -2.61
N ALA A 95 11.98 -0.33 -1.99
CA ALA A 95 11.60 -1.45 -1.13
C ALA A 95 10.83 -1.01 0.12
N THR A 96 11.24 0.10 0.75
CA THR A 96 10.54 0.63 1.92
C THR A 96 9.14 1.14 1.55
N GLY A 97 9.01 1.81 0.41
CA GLY A 97 7.71 2.23 -0.12
C GLY A 97 6.78 1.05 -0.38
N LEU A 98 7.28 -0.01 -1.04
CA LEU A 98 6.51 -1.23 -1.27
C LEU A 98 6.10 -1.92 0.04
N LEU A 99 6.99 -1.95 1.02
CA LEU A 99 6.72 -2.52 2.34
C LEU A 99 5.61 -1.74 3.07
N TYR A 100 5.69 -0.40 3.05
CA TYR A 100 4.67 0.47 3.63
C TYR A 100 3.30 0.26 2.97
N GLU A 101 3.23 0.26 1.64
CA GLU A 101 1.98 0.04 0.90
C GLU A 101 1.39 -1.35 1.19
N THR A 102 2.24 -2.38 1.23
CA THR A 102 1.81 -3.74 1.56
C THR A 102 1.20 -3.81 2.96
N ASP A 103 1.87 -3.25 3.96
CA ASP A 103 1.39 -3.21 5.34
C ASP A 103 0.09 -2.40 5.46
N TYR A 104 -0.01 -1.28 4.76
CA TYR A 104 -1.24 -0.48 4.67
C TYR A 104 -2.40 -1.31 4.11
N HIS A 105 -2.19 -2.02 3.00
CA HIS A 105 -3.23 -2.85 2.38
C HIS A 105 -3.64 -4.03 3.25
N VAL A 106 -2.68 -4.75 3.86
CA VAL A 106 -2.98 -5.85 4.78
C VAL A 106 -3.81 -5.34 5.96
N ARG A 107 -3.45 -4.20 6.55
CA ARG A 107 -4.21 -3.60 7.66
C ARG A 107 -5.60 -3.11 7.21
N LYS A 108 -5.68 -2.39 6.10
CA LYS A 108 -6.93 -1.83 5.56
C LYS A 108 -7.96 -2.91 5.29
N HIS A 109 -7.54 -4.06 4.76
CA HIS A 109 -8.45 -5.16 4.42
C HIS A 109 -8.57 -6.20 5.54
N GLY A 110 -7.71 -6.15 6.56
CA GLY A 110 -7.68 -7.12 7.64
C GLY A 110 -8.99 -7.25 8.41
N GLU A 111 -9.64 -6.12 8.75
CA GLU A 111 -10.94 -6.14 9.45
C GLU A 111 -12.04 -6.79 8.60
N SER A 112 -12.08 -6.45 7.31
CA SER A 112 -13.06 -7.04 6.37
C SER A 112 -12.83 -8.55 6.20
N MET A 113 -11.58 -9.00 6.13
CA MET A 113 -11.25 -10.43 6.08
C MET A 113 -11.63 -11.13 7.37
N ARG A 114 -11.34 -10.55 8.53
CA ARG A 114 -11.74 -11.09 9.84
C ARG A 114 -13.26 -11.21 9.97
N TYR A 115 -13.99 -10.22 9.46
CA TYR A 115 -15.44 -10.25 9.40
C TYR A 115 -15.94 -11.41 8.52
N ALA A 116 -15.39 -11.56 7.31
CA ALA A 116 -15.70 -12.70 6.44
C ALA A 116 -15.34 -14.06 7.08
N GLY A 117 -14.26 -14.14 7.84
CA GLY A 117 -13.88 -15.33 8.62
C GLY A 117 -14.92 -15.75 9.67
N LYS A 118 -15.63 -14.78 10.28
CA LYS A 118 -16.75 -15.09 11.19
C LYS A 118 -17.92 -15.72 10.42
N HIS A 119 -18.21 -15.22 9.22
CA HIS A 119 -19.25 -15.79 8.35
C HIS A 119 -18.94 -17.21 7.90
N LEU A 120 -17.66 -17.58 7.72
CA LEU A 120 -17.30 -18.96 7.40
C LEU A 120 -17.82 -19.96 8.44
N LYS A 121 -17.74 -19.62 9.72
CA LYS A 121 -18.27 -20.47 10.79
C LYS A 121 -19.78 -20.65 10.67
N GLU A 122 -20.48 -19.57 10.34
CA GLU A 122 -21.95 -19.56 10.21
C GLU A 122 -22.43 -20.32 8.96
N THR A 123 -21.74 -20.17 7.83
CA THR A 123 -22.17 -20.71 6.54
C THR A 123 -21.63 -22.10 6.23
N SER A 124 -20.41 -22.42 6.66
CA SER A 124 -19.72 -23.69 6.33
C SER A 124 -19.25 -24.47 7.55
N GLY A 125 -19.45 -23.97 8.77
CA GLY A 125 -19.00 -24.62 10.00
C GLY A 125 -17.48 -24.52 10.25
N ILE A 126 -16.75 -23.79 9.40
CA ILE A 126 -15.30 -23.65 9.50
C ILE A 126 -14.95 -22.64 10.58
N ASN A 127 -14.28 -23.10 11.65
CA ASN A 127 -13.81 -22.20 12.69
C ASN A 127 -12.48 -21.55 12.31
N ALA A 128 -12.51 -20.28 11.91
CA ALA A 128 -11.35 -19.53 11.44
C ALA A 128 -10.86 -18.43 12.42
N GLU A 129 -11.24 -18.53 13.70
CA GLU A 129 -10.94 -17.51 14.73
C GLU A 129 -9.42 -17.28 14.89
N ASP A 130 -8.63 -18.35 14.93
CA ASP A 130 -7.17 -18.32 15.10
C ASP A 130 -6.38 -18.23 13.79
N TRP A 131 -7.06 -18.11 12.65
CA TRP A 131 -6.37 -18.10 11.37
C TRP A 131 -5.62 -16.79 11.17
N ASP A 132 -4.54 -16.77 10.40
CA ASP A 132 -3.95 -15.52 9.94
C ASP A 132 -4.75 -14.95 8.74
N LEU A 133 -4.45 -13.70 8.34
CA LEU A 133 -5.14 -13.06 7.22
C LEU A 133 -4.91 -13.78 5.89
N LEU A 134 -3.77 -14.44 5.70
CA LEU A 134 -3.45 -15.18 4.48
C LEU A 134 -4.30 -16.45 4.36
N LYS A 135 -4.47 -17.20 5.46
CA LYS A 135 -5.37 -18.35 5.55
C LYS A 135 -6.81 -17.94 5.27
N LEU A 136 -7.27 -16.82 5.87
CA LEU A 136 -8.60 -16.28 5.60
C LEU A 136 -8.78 -15.90 4.12
N ALA A 137 -7.84 -15.14 3.56
CA ALA A 137 -7.88 -14.73 2.16
C ALA A 137 -7.95 -15.95 1.22
N THR A 138 -7.14 -16.97 1.50
CA THR A 138 -7.11 -18.22 0.73
C THR A 138 -8.45 -18.95 0.79
N ALA A 139 -9.04 -19.14 1.97
CA ALA A 139 -10.32 -19.84 2.08
C ALA A 139 -11.48 -19.07 1.44
N ILE A 140 -11.52 -17.74 1.61
CA ILE A 140 -12.52 -16.90 0.93
C ILE A 140 -12.36 -17.03 -0.60
N MET A 141 -11.13 -17.00 -1.11
CA MET A 141 -10.85 -17.17 -2.54
C MET A 141 -11.31 -18.53 -3.05
N MET A 142 -11.02 -19.62 -2.34
CA MET A 142 -11.45 -20.97 -2.71
C MET A 142 -12.97 -21.11 -2.70
N LEU A 143 -13.67 -20.49 -1.74
CA LEU A 143 -15.13 -20.53 -1.67
C LEU A 143 -15.80 -19.70 -2.76
N CYS A 144 -15.28 -18.50 -3.05
CA CYS A 144 -15.84 -17.63 -4.07
C CYS A 144 -15.47 -18.04 -5.50
N TYR A 145 -14.40 -18.83 -5.68
CA TYR A 145 -13.89 -19.21 -6.98
C TYR A 145 -13.40 -20.67 -7.04
N PRO A 146 -14.27 -21.66 -6.77
CA PRO A 146 -13.89 -23.06 -6.48
C PRO A 146 -13.31 -23.87 -7.65
N ASN A 147 -13.28 -23.29 -8.86
CA ASN A 147 -12.69 -23.91 -10.06
C ASN A 147 -11.50 -23.11 -10.60
N GLY A 148 -10.94 -22.20 -9.79
CA GLY A 148 -9.76 -21.44 -10.17
C GLY A 148 -8.49 -22.29 -10.18
N GLU A 149 -7.57 -21.98 -11.09
CA GLU A 149 -6.18 -22.44 -10.96
C GLU A 149 -5.49 -21.58 -9.89
N TYR A 150 -5.44 -22.06 -8.64
CA TYR A 150 -4.74 -21.38 -7.56
C TYR A 150 -3.34 -21.95 -7.36
N LYS A 151 -2.33 -21.09 -7.36
CA LYS A 151 -1.04 -21.40 -6.74
C LYS A 151 -1.13 -21.04 -5.26
N LEU A 152 -1.27 -22.05 -4.40
CA LEU A 152 -1.16 -21.87 -2.96
C LEU A 152 0.22 -21.27 -2.64
N VAL A 153 0.23 -20.13 -1.96
CA VAL A 153 1.47 -19.43 -1.59
C VAL A 153 1.93 -19.96 -0.22
N GLY A 154 3.12 -20.57 -0.16
CA GLY A 154 3.75 -21.05 1.08
C GLY A 154 3.42 -22.50 1.48
N ASN A 155 3.76 -22.89 2.70
CA ASN A 155 3.56 -24.24 3.28
C ASN A 155 2.09 -24.59 3.59
N LEU A 156 1.13 -23.96 2.92
CA LEU A 156 -0.28 -24.27 3.09
C LEU A 156 -0.57 -25.58 2.36
N SER A 157 -0.67 -26.67 3.13
CA SER A 157 -1.08 -27.97 2.63
C SER A 157 -2.53 -27.88 2.15
N GLU A 158 -2.78 -28.32 0.93
CA GLU A 158 -4.13 -28.46 0.36
C GLU A 158 -5.04 -29.27 1.30
N ALA A 159 -4.49 -30.22 2.06
CA ALA A 159 -5.21 -31.05 3.02
C ALA A 159 -5.78 -30.28 4.22
N ASP A 160 -5.16 -29.17 4.64
CA ASP A 160 -5.65 -28.36 5.77
C ASP A 160 -6.89 -27.52 5.40
N LEU A 161 -7.13 -27.31 4.09
CA LEU A 161 -8.21 -26.50 3.56
C LEU A 161 -9.30 -27.34 2.88
N THR A 162 -8.95 -28.43 2.20
CA THR A 162 -9.90 -29.29 1.45
C THR A 162 -10.77 -30.19 2.32
N VAL A 163 -10.33 -30.57 3.52
CA VAL A 163 -11.15 -31.37 4.46
C VAL A 163 -12.43 -30.63 4.87
N HIS A 164 -12.42 -29.30 4.85
CA HIS A 164 -13.55 -28.50 5.30
C HIS A 164 -14.39 -27.87 4.17
N VAL A 165 -13.80 -27.52 3.02
CA VAL A 165 -14.52 -26.86 1.92
C VAL A 165 -15.38 -27.85 1.10
N SER A 166 -14.98 -29.13 1.03
CA SER A 166 -15.70 -30.18 0.30
C SER A 166 -17.09 -30.53 0.88
N HIS A 167 -17.36 -30.20 2.15
CA HIS A 167 -18.67 -30.42 2.77
C HIS A 167 -19.67 -29.27 2.58
N ALA A 168 -19.20 -28.09 2.15
CA ALA A 168 -20.06 -26.92 1.92
C ALA A 168 -20.61 -26.85 0.48
N ALA A 169 -19.94 -27.49 -0.48
CA ALA A 169 -20.51 -27.79 -1.78
C ALA A 169 -21.43 -29.01 -1.60
N GLY A 170 -22.74 -28.78 -1.45
CA GLY A 170 -23.74 -29.85 -1.39
C GLY A 170 -23.59 -30.84 -2.55
N PRO A 171 -24.12 -32.07 -2.43
CA PRO A 171 -23.93 -33.10 -3.42
C PRO A 171 -24.40 -32.59 -4.78
N SER A 172 -23.48 -32.57 -5.75
CA SER A 172 -23.81 -32.34 -7.15
C SER A 172 -24.79 -33.43 -7.56
N THR A 173 -26.08 -33.06 -7.65
CA THR A 173 -27.09 -33.92 -8.24
C THR A 173 -26.64 -34.31 -9.64
N PRO A 174 -26.53 -35.60 -9.97
CA PRO A 174 -26.28 -36.00 -11.34
C PRO A 174 -27.45 -35.50 -12.18
N VAL A 175 -27.16 -34.68 -13.18
CA VAL A 175 -28.14 -34.30 -14.21
C VAL A 175 -28.55 -35.59 -14.89
N ALA A 176 -29.75 -36.06 -14.57
CA ALA A 176 -30.42 -37.09 -15.34
C ALA A 176 -30.61 -36.53 -16.76
N SER A 177 -29.91 -37.12 -17.73
CA SER A 177 -30.17 -36.91 -19.14
C SER A 177 -31.50 -37.59 -19.50
N SER A 178 -32.58 -36.83 -19.40
CA SER A 178 -33.87 -37.11 -20.05
C SER A 178 -34.01 -36.10 -21.19
N ASP A 179 -33.69 -36.51 -22.43
CA ASP A 179 -34.63 -36.86 -23.53
C ASP A 179 -34.47 -35.77 -24.64
N PRO A 180 -35.06 -35.83 -25.87
CA PRO A 180 -35.87 -36.85 -26.55
C PRO A 180 -35.46 -37.13 -28.04
N GLU A 181 -36.26 -37.98 -28.70
CA GLU A 181 -36.36 -38.40 -30.13
C GLU A 181 -35.52 -39.58 -30.64
#